data_AF-A0A2M7KJ03-F1
#
_entry.id   AF-A0A2M7KJ03-F1
#
_cell.length_a   1.000
_cell.length_b   1.000
_cell.length_c   1.000
_cell.angle_alpha   90.00
_cell.angle_beta   90.00
_cell.angle_gamma   90.00
#
_symmetry.space_group_name_H-M   'P 1'
#
loop_
_entity.id
_entity.type
_entity.pdbx_description
1 polymer ?
#
loop_
_entity_poly.entity_id
_entity_poly.type
_entity_poly.pdbx_seq_one_letter_code
_entity_poly.pdbx_strand_id
1 'polypeptide(L)'
;MPWIARSGRAADHDPQRGTAVPPKATTTQVAAADIAASVRAVGVQPGELVMFHSSLKSMGHVVGGPNAVIDGFLHAVGPEGTVAVPTLWWNGTQDLSDWDYDASPSYPGLITETLRLRPDSIRSNNPTHSVSAIGPRAAELTADHGKWGLRPCLYGDAAFAAASPWERFYLWNAHYCFLGVDFTYNTMGHYCQCVLLEWALQQAPLEKRAALEAQISRWDTVVAYYRERQSGSGGTVEFMWPGFGFKDMGEYLASMGLVRFSTIGNATLRGIRTRDMVDTLLATLKAEPEKWFDAKFLGWWQEATRLRPGA
;
A
#
# COMPACT_ATOMS: atom_id res chain seq x y z
N MET A 1 1.67 7.09 15.28
CA MET A 1 0.77 7.84 16.17
C MET A 1 -0.55 8.15 15.46
N PRO A 2 -1.73 7.82 16.03
CA PRO A 2 -2.99 8.32 15.53
C PRO A 2 -3.63 9.37 16.47
N TRP A 3 -3.63 10.60 15.95
CA TRP A 3 -4.70 11.61 15.90
C TRP A 3 -6.00 11.39 16.71
N ILE A 4 -6.25 12.32 17.64
CA ILE A 4 -7.50 12.54 18.37
C ILE A 4 -8.07 13.90 17.95
N ALA A 5 -9.27 13.93 17.38
CA ALA A 5 -10.06 15.16 17.22
C ALA A 5 -10.98 15.33 18.45
N ARG A 6 -10.77 16.42 19.21
CA ARG A 6 -11.64 16.78 20.35
C ARG A 6 -12.85 17.56 19.84
N SER A 7 -14.05 17.12 20.23
CA SER A 7 -15.33 17.80 19.98
C SER A 7 -15.46 19.08 20.83
N GLY A 8 -15.78 20.20 20.18
CA GLY A 8 -16.12 21.48 20.80
C GLY A 8 -17.62 21.60 21.11
N ARG A 9 -17.92 22.42 22.14
CA ARG A 9 -19.22 22.61 22.80
C ARG A 9 -20.25 23.39 21.99
N ALA A 10 -21.51 23.17 22.36
CA ALA A 10 -22.71 23.85 21.89
C ALA A 10 -22.71 25.36 22.17
N ALA A 11 -23.34 26.12 21.27
CA ALA A 11 -23.69 27.53 21.43
C ALA A 11 -25.16 27.75 21.07
N ASP A 12 -25.75 28.70 21.77
CA ASP A 12 -27.18 29.00 21.90
C ASP A 12 -27.90 29.43 20.60
N HIS A 13 -29.21 29.13 20.57
CA HIS A 13 -30.13 29.40 19.47
C HIS A 13 -30.81 30.77 19.63
N ASP A 14 -30.65 31.65 18.63
CA ASP A 14 -31.44 32.88 18.44
C ASP A 14 -32.46 32.65 17.28
N PRO A 15 -33.79 32.68 17.51
CA PRO A 15 -34.77 32.28 16.52
C PRO A 15 -35.42 33.51 15.87
N GLN A 16 -34.71 34.24 15.00
CA GLN A 16 -35.34 35.19 14.05
C GLN A 16 -34.38 35.67 12.95
N ARG A 17 -34.16 34.84 11.92
CA ARG A 17 -33.72 35.28 10.58
C ARG A 17 -34.08 34.21 9.57
N GLY A 18 -35.01 34.52 8.67
CA GLY A 18 -35.28 33.68 7.49
C GLY A 18 -34.01 33.58 6.66
N THR A 19 -33.38 32.41 6.66
CA THR A 19 -32.21 32.13 5.83
C THR A 19 -32.71 31.57 4.51
N ALA A 20 -32.48 32.31 3.43
CA ALA A 20 -32.53 31.72 2.10
C ALA A 20 -31.57 30.53 2.10
N VAL A 21 -32.07 29.33 1.79
CA VAL A 21 -31.24 28.13 1.65
C VAL A 21 -30.21 28.45 0.57
N PRO A 22 -28.90 28.48 0.88
CA PRO A 22 -27.89 28.68 -0.15
C PRO A 22 -28.04 27.57 -1.18
N PRO A 23 -27.88 27.85 -2.49
CA PRO A 23 -27.92 26.81 -3.50
C PRO A 23 -26.96 25.69 -3.08
N LYS A 24 -27.44 24.44 -3.08
CA LYS A 24 -26.58 23.27 -2.80
C LYS A 24 -25.32 23.42 -3.63
N ALA A 25 -24.16 23.43 -2.98
CA ALA A 25 -22.87 23.45 -3.65
C ALA A 25 -22.90 22.38 -4.75
N THR A 26 -22.72 22.82 -6.01
CA THR A 26 -22.68 21.92 -7.16
C THR A 26 -21.59 20.90 -6.90
N THR A 27 -22.00 19.65 -6.67
CA THR A 27 -21.06 18.58 -6.37
C THR A 27 -20.23 18.35 -7.61
N THR A 28 -18.89 18.46 -7.49
CA THR A 28 -17.95 18.15 -8.56
C THR A 28 -18.29 16.77 -9.14
N GLN A 29 -18.70 16.75 -10.40
CA GLN A 29 -18.96 15.50 -11.12
C GLN A 29 -17.65 15.02 -11.74
N VAL A 30 -17.35 13.74 -11.56
CA VAL A 30 -16.16 13.10 -12.11
C VAL A 30 -16.61 11.97 -13.04
N ALA A 31 -16.19 12.02 -14.30
CA ALA A 31 -16.40 10.97 -15.28
C ALA A 31 -15.11 10.15 -15.51
N ALA A 32 -15.26 8.96 -16.11
CA ALA A 32 -14.11 8.09 -16.44
C ALA A 32 -13.05 8.79 -17.33
N ALA A 33 -13.47 9.72 -18.19
CA ALA A 33 -12.56 10.50 -19.04
C ALA A 33 -11.68 11.46 -18.22
N ASP A 34 -12.23 12.12 -17.19
CA ASP A 34 -11.48 13.00 -16.29
C ASP A 34 -10.42 12.22 -15.51
N ILE A 35 -10.79 11.01 -15.10
CA ILE A 35 -9.90 10.06 -14.42
C ILE A 35 -8.76 9.67 -15.36
N ALA A 36 -9.07 9.25 -16.60
CA ALA A 36 -8.07 8.86 -17.57
C ALA A 36 -7.07 9.99 -17.87
N ALA A 37 -7.56 11.22 -18.06
CA ALA A 37 -6.70 12.38 -18.29
C ALA A 37 -5.78 12.65 -17.09
N SER A 38 -6.31 12.58 -15.87
CA SER A 38 -5.54 12.82 -14.64
C SER A 38 -4.50 11.74 -14.37
N VAL A 39 -4.82 10.49 -14.69
CA VAL A 39 -3.90 9.34 -14.60
C VAL A 39 -2.74 9.49 -15.60
N ARG A 40 -3.02 9.94 -16.83
CA ARG A 40 -1.95 10.28 -17.80
C ARG A 40 -1.12 11.48 -17.35
N ALA A 41 -1.73 12.47 -16.70
CA ALA A 41 -1.03 13.65 -16.18
C ALA A 41 0.02 13.31 -15.10
N VAL A 42 -0.18 12.24 -14.32
CA VAL A 42 0.85 11.73 -13.39
C VAL A 42 1.88 10.82 -14.06
N GLY A 43 1.86 10.70 -15.39
CA GLY A 43 2.90 10.05 -16.19
C GLY A 43 2.58 8.64 -16.70
N VAL A 44 1.40 8.08 -16.40
CA VAL A 44 0.99 6.77 -16.95
C VAL A 44 0.90 6.85 -18.47
N GLN A 45 1.55 5.91 -19.15
CA GLN A 45 1.50 5.76 -20.61
C GLN A 45 0.61 4.60 -21.05
N PRO A 46 0.09 4.64 -22.30
CA PRO A 46 -0.55 3.47 -22.89
C PRO A 46 0.36 2.24 -22.91
N GLY A 47 -0.20 1.05 -22.68
CA GLY A 47 0.52 -0.23 -22.61
C GLY A 47 1.19 -0.52 -21.26
N GLU A 48 1.17 0.42 -20.31
CA GLU A 48 1.82 0.22 -19.02
C GLU A 48 0.97 -0.57 -18.01
N LEU A 49 1.65 -1.08 -16.99
CA LEU A 49 1.03 -1.58 -15.77
C LEU A 49 0.87 -0.43 -14.77
N VAL A 50 -0.35 -0.16 -14.35
CA VAL A 50 -0.66 0.77 -13.26
C VAL A 50 -1.28 0.03 -12.08
N MET A 51 -0.75 0.28 -10.88
CA MET A 51 -1.31 -0.18 -9.61
C MET A 51 -1.79 1.04 -8.83
N PHE A 52 -2.94 0.97 -8.17
CA PHE A 52 -3.38 2.09 -7.32
C PHE A 52 -4.04 1.73 -6.00
N HIS A 53 -3.79 2.56 -4.99
CA HIS A 53 -4.58 2.70 -3.77
C HIS A 53 -5.61 3.80 -3.94
N SER A 54 -6.79 3.67 -3.33
CA SER A 54 -7.87 4.64 -3.56
C SER A 54 -8.81 4.88 -2.38
N SER A 55 -9.44 6.06 -2.40
CA SER A 55 -10.59 6.40 -1.56
C SER A 55 -11.72 6.97 -2.40
N LEU A 56 -12.79 6.20 -2.66
CA LEU A 56 -13.91 6.65 -3.51
C LEU A 56 -14.54 7.96 -3.00
N LYS A 57 -14.74 8.07 -1.68
CA LYS A 57 -15.35 9.24 -1.02
C LYS A 57 -14.57 10.55 -1.18
N SER A 58 -13.29 10.48 -1.52
CA SER A 58 -12.42 11.66 -1.64
C SER A 58 -12.65 12.46 -2.93
N MET A 59 -13.22 11.84 -3.97
CA MET A 59 -13.31 12.43 -5.31
C MET A 59 -14.51 13.37 -5.49
N GLY A 60 -15.51 13.34 -4.59
CA GLY A 60 -16.81 13.97 -4.82
C GLY A 60 -17.80 12.98 -5.42
N HIS A 61 -18.59 13.39 -6.41
CA HIS A 61 -19.56 12.51 -7.06
C HIS A 61 -18.99 11.91 -8.35
N VAL A 62 -18.64 10.63 -8.30
CA VAL A 62 -18.20 9.89 -9.50
C VAL A 62 -19.42 9.36 -10.24
N VAL A 63 -19.65 9.86 -11.45
CA VAL A 63 -20.73 9.39 -12.32
C VAL A 63 -20.38 7.98 -12.78
N GLY A 64 -21.20 6.99 -12.41
CA GLY A 64 -20.92 5.56 -12.62
C GLY A 64 -20.15 4.88 -11.47
N GLY A 65 -19.89 5.60 -10.37
CA GLY A 65 -19.36 5.02 -9.13
C GLY A 65 -17.99 4.35 -9.29
N PRO A 66 -17.68 3.25 -8.57
CA PRO A 66 -16.37 2.62 -8.58
C PRO A 66 -15.98 2.03 -9.96
N ASN A 67 -16.94 1.58 -10.77
CA ASN A 67 -16.65 1.09 -12.13
C ASN A 67 -16.08 2.20 -13.01
N ALA A 68 -16.63 3.41 -12.95
CA ALA A 68 -16.08 4.54 -13.70
C ALA A 68 -14.64 4.88 -13.32
N VAL A 69 -14.24 4.63 -12.06
CA VAL A 69 -12.83 4.77 -11.64
C VAL A 69 -11.96 3.71 -12.30
N ILE A 70 -12.37 2.45 -12.24
CA ILE A 70 -11.65 1.33 -12.86
C ILE A 70 -11.53 1.56 -14.37
N ASP A 71 -12.63 1.89 -15.03
CA ASP A 71 -12.68 2.16 -16.46
C ASP A 71 -11.83 3.38 -16.82
N GLY A 72 -11.76 4.41 -15.97
CA GLY A 72 -10.87 5.54 -16.16
C GLY A 72 -9.38 5.16 -16.16
N PHE A 73 -8.95 4.28 -15.25
CA PHE A 73 -7.59 3.73 -15.27
C PHE A 73 -7.35 2.82 -16.48
N LEU A 74 -8.32 1.97 -16.85
CA LEU A 74 -8.23 1.11 -18.04
C LEU A 74 -8.13 1.95 -19.33
N HIS A 75 -8.91 3.01 -19.46
CA HIS A 75 -8.81 3.96 -20.58
C HIS A 75 -7.47 4.69 -20.59
N ALA A 76 -6.88 4.99 -19.42
CA ALA A 76 -5.59 5.66 -19.35
C ALA A 76 -4.48 4.80 -19.98
N VAL A 77 -4.43 3.52 -19.62
CA VAL A 77 -3.43 2.55 -20.10
C VAL A 77 -3.79 1.90 -21.45
N GLY A 78 -5.03 1.98 -21.89
CA GLY A 78 -5.48 1.41 -23.16
C GLY A 78 -5.50 -0.13 -23.18
N PRO A 79 -5.84 -0.75 -24.32
CA PRO A 79 -6.08 -2.20 -24.42
C PRO A 79 -4.84 -3.07 -24.16
N GLU A 80 -3.65 -2.53 -24.42
CA GLU A 80 -2.38 -3.22 -24.17
C GLU A 80 -1.91 -3.07 -22.71
N GLY A 81 -2.57 -2.22 -21.93
CA GLY A 81 -2.21 -1.90 -20.57
C GLY A 81 -2.87 -2.81 -19.53
N THR A 82 -2.35 -2.81 -18.30
CA THR A 82 -2.89 -3.60 -17.20
C THR A 82 -3.13 -2.72 -15.98
N VAL A 83 -4.28 -2.87 -15.33
CA VAL A 83 -4.66 -2.15 -14.13
C VAL A 83 -4.73 -3.13 -12.97
N ALA A 84 -4.11 -2.79 -11.84
CA ALA A 84 -4.10 -3.60 -10.64
C ALA A 84 -4.48 -2.80 -9.39
N VAL A 85 -5.05 -3.50 -8.42
CA VAL A 85 -5.38 -2.96 -7.09
C VAL A 85 -5.06 -3.99 -6.01
N PRO A 86 -4.72 -3.56 -4.78
CA PRO A 86 -4.57 -4.49 -3.68
C PRO A 86 -5.95 -5.01 -3.29
N THR A 87 -6.09 -6.33 -3.18
CA THR A 87 -7.32 -6.99 -2.73
C THR A 87 -7.14 -7.71 -1.41
N LEU A 88 -6.47 -7.04 -0.48
CA LEU A 88 -6.19 -7.54 0.88
C LEU A 88 -7.50 -7.98 1.55
N TRP A 89 -7.52 -9.18 2.11
CA TRP A 89 -8.70 -9.67 2.83
C TRP A 89 -8.56 -9.52 4.34
N TRP A 90 -7.38 -9.86 4.86
CA TRP A 90 -7.13 -9.79 6.28
C TRP A 90 -6.99 -8.33 6.77
N ASN A 91 -7.74 -7.98 7.81
CA ASN A 91 -7.74 -6.65 8.42
C ASN A 91 -7.44 -6.65 9.92
N GLY A 92 -7.10 -7.81 10.48
CA GLY A 92 -6.86 -7.99 11.91
C GLY A 92 -7.90 -8.81 12.66
N THR A 93 -9.03 -9.16 12.03
CA THR A 93 -10.13 -9.87 12.70
C THR A 93 -10.40 -11.27 12.15
N GLN A 94 -9.91 -11.59 10.95
CA GLN A 94 -10.15 -12.89 10.30
C GLN A 94 -9.12 -13.94 10.76
N ASP A 95 -9.53 -15.21 10.80
CA ASP A 95 -8.61 -16.35 10.85
C ASP A 95 -8.12 -16.65 9.42
N LEU A 96 -6.81 -16.83 9.21
CA LEU A 96 -6.30 -17.11 7.87
C LEU A 96 -6.76 -18.46 7.31
N SER A 97 -7.20 -19.40 8.15
CA SER A 97 -7.78 -20.67 7.69
C SER A 97 -9.08 -20.47 6.91
N ASP A 98 -9.77 -19.35 7.10
CA ASP A 98 -11.05 -19.03 6.45
C ASP A 98 -10.85 -18.37 5.08
N TRP A 99 -9.62 -18.29 4.60
CA TRP A 99 -9.32 -17.72 3.29
C TRP A 99 -9.92 -18.59 2.18
N ASP A 100 -10.80 -17.96 1.41
CA ASP A 100 -11.36 -18.49 0.20
C ASP A 100 -10.94 -17.58 -0.96
N TYR A 101 -10.19 -18.16 -1.91
CA TYR A 101 -9.67 -17.43 -3.06
C TYR A 101 -10.78 -16.70 -3.85
N ASP A 102 -11.93 -17.34 -4.03
CA ASP A 102 -13.05 -16.84 -4.82
C ASP A 102 -14.00 -15.97 -3.98
N ALA A 103 -14.26 -16.34 -2.72
CA ALA A 103 -15.30 -15.72 -1.90
C ALA A 103 -14.80 -14.62 -0.95
N SER A 104 -13.54 -14.66 -0.50
CA SER A 104 -13.03 -13.71 0.51
C SER A 104 -13.00 -12.28 -0.06
N PRO A 105 -13.73 -11.31 0.55
CA PRO A 105 -13.85 -9.96 0.02
C PRO A 105 -12.56 -9.16 0.18
N SER A 106 -12.43 -8.11 -0.62
CA SER A 106 -11.41 -7.08 -0.48
C SER A 106 -11.80 -6.06 0.59
N TYR A 107 -10.97 -5.92 1.62
CA TYR A 107 -11.14 -4.96 2.70
C TYR A 107 -10.73 -3.49 2.38
N PRO A 108 -9.67 -3.20 1.59
CA PRO A 108 -9.17 -1.83 1.37
C PRO A 108 -10.21 -0.80 0.93
N GLY A 109 -11.25 -1.21 0.19
CA GLY A 109 -12.38 -0.35 -0.12
C GLY A 109 -13.18 -0.76 -1.34
N LEU A 110 -14.29 -0.06 -1.57
CA LEU A 110 -15.29 -0.43 -2.57
C LEU A 110 -14.74 -0.57 -3.99
N ILE A 111 -13.78 0.27 -4.40
CA ILE A 111 -13.17 0.18 -5.74
C ILE A 111 -12.41 -1.14 -5.90
N THR A 112 -11.65 -1.55 -4.88
CA THR A 112 -10.88 -2.80 -4.92
C THR A 112 -11.77 -4.03 -4.95
N GLU A 113 -12.88 -4.02 -4.20
CA GLU A 113 -13.87 -5.10 -4.24
C GLU A 113 -14.63 -5.13 -5.56
N THR A 114 -14.96 -3.95 -6.11
CA THR A 114 -15.58 -3.86 -7.42
C THR A 114 -14.68 -4.45 -8.50
N LEU A 115 -13.39 -4.13 -8.51
CA LEU A 115 -12.43 -4.71 -9.47
C LEU A 115 -12.34 -6.23 -9.29
N ARG A 116 -12.19 -6.71 -8.05
CA ARG A 116 -12.10 -8.14 -7.73
C ARG A 116 -13.23 -8.95 -8.33
N LEU A 117 -14.45 -8.42 -8.26
CA LEU A 117 -15.69 -9.07 -8.70
C LEU A 117 -15.95 -8.97 -10.21
N ARG A 118 -15.13 -8.23 -10.97
CA ARG A 118 -15.35 -8.15 -12.42
C ARG A 118 -14.98 -9.48 -13.10
N PRO A 119 -15.74 -9.93 -14.11
CA PRO A 119 -15.45 -11.19 -14.83
C PRO A 119 -14.10 -11.22 -15.55
N ASP A 120 -13.55 -10.05 -15.89
CA ASP A 120 -12.25 -9.87 -16.56
C ASP A 120 -11.08 -9.73 -15.58
N SER A 121 -11.35 -9.76 -14.26
CA SER A 121 -10.34 -9.65 -13.21
C SER A 121 -9.76 -11.02 -12.83
N ILE A 122 -8.45 -11.06 -12.64
CA ILE A 122 -7.73 -12.20 -12.09
C ILE A 122 -7.13 -11.79 -10.75
N ARG A 123 -7.25 -12.64 -9.73
CA ARG A 123 -6.70 -12.40 -8.38
C ARG A 123 -5.50 -13.30 -8.13
N SER A 124 -4.54 -12.82 -7.36
CA SER A 124 -3.45 -13.65 -6.86
C SER A 124 -3.89 -14.39 -5.59
N ASN A 125 -3.50 -15.65 -5.42
CA ASN A 125 -3.88 -16.43 -4.25
C ASN A 125 -2.96 -16.19 -3.04
N ASN A 126 -3.27 -15.18 -2.23
CA ASN A 126 -2.60 -14.92 -0.96
C ASN A 126 -3.59 -14.30 0.06
N PRO A 127 -3.65 -14.81 1.30
CA PRO A 127 -4.68 -14.41 2.26
C PRO A 127 -4.48 -13.01 2.85
N THR A 128 -3.25 -12.50 2.91
CA THR A 128 -2.98 -11.19 3.53
C THR A 128 -2.74 -10.09 2.50
N HIS A 129 -2.08 -10.42 1.39
CA HIS A 129 -1.51 -9.45 0.45
C HIS A 129 -1.89 -9.67 -1.01
N SER A 130 -3.04 -10.29 -1.28
CA SER A 130 -3.50 -10.51 -2.65
C SER A 130 -3.70 -9.21 -3.44
N VAL A 131 -3.56 -9.35 -4.76
CA VAL A 131 -3.73 -8.31 -5.78
C VAL A 131 -4.70 -8.83 -6.83
N SER A 132 -5.61 -7.97 -7.30
CA SER A 132 -6.44 -8.25 -8.47
C SER A 132 -6.05 -7.34 -9.63
N ALA A 133 -6.13 -7.85 -10.85
CA ALA A 133 -5.74 -7.13 -12.05
C ALA A 133 -6.62 -7.45 -13.26
N ILE A 134 -6.74 -6.48 -14.16
CA ILE A 134 -7.42 -6.57 -15.46
C ILE A 134 -6.45 -6.09 -16.54
N GLY A 135 -6.38 -6.82 -17.66
CA GLY A 135 -5.55 -6.49 -18.82
C GLY A 135 -4.64 -7.63 -19.25
N PRO A 136 -3.86 -7.46 -20.33
CA PRO A 136 -3.10 -8.55 -20.97
C PRO A 136 -2.09 -9.25 -20.04
N ARG A 137 -1.58 -8.56 -19.01
CA ARG A 137 -0.60 -9.11 -18.07
C ARG A 137 -1.20 -9.55 -16.73
N ALA A 138 -2.52 -9.51 -16.56
CA ALA A 138 -3.17 -9.84 -15.30
C ALA A 138 -2.86 -11.27 -14.82
N ALA A 139 -2.87 -12.25 -15.72
CA ALA A 139 -2.57 -13.64 -15.40
C ALA A 139 -1.11 -13.81 -14.95
N GLU A 140 -0.17 -13.23 -15.70
CA GLU A 140 1.26 -13.26 -15.37
C GLU A 140 1.53 -12.57 -14.02
N LEU A 141 0.91 -11.41 -13.79
CA LEU A 141 1.10 -10.61 -12.58
C LEU A 141 0.66 -11.37 -11.32
N THR A 142 -0.43 -12.12 -11.41
CA THR A 142 -1.09 -12.73 -10.24
C THR A 142 -0.71 -14.19 -10.00
N ALA A 143 -0.07 -14.83 -10.98
CA ALA A 143 0.35 -16.22 -10.90
C ALA A 143 1.32 -16.49 -9.74
N ASP A 144 1.23 -17.71 -9.20
CA ASP A 144 2.23 -18.29 -8.28
C ASP A 144 2.55 -17.49 -7.01
N HIS A 145 1.64 -16.60 -6.57
CA HIS A 145 1.86 -15.74 -5.42
C HIS A 145 2.26 -16.55 -4.17
N GLY A 146 3.53 -16.45 -3.79
CA GLY A 146 4.07 -17.12 -2.62
C GLY A 146 4.59 -18.54 -2.83
N LYS A 147 4.66 -19.04 -4.07
CA LYS A 147 5.16 -20.40 -4.34
C LYS A 147 6.68 -20.56 -4.15
N TRP A 148 7.47 -19.49 -4.32
CA TRP A 148 8.92 -19.52 -4.20
C TRP A 148 9.49 -18.14 -3.86
N GLY A 149 10.77 -18.13 -3.43
CA GLY A 149 11.46 -16.92 -2.99
C GLY A 149 10.81 -16.30 -1.76
N LEU A 150 10.40 -17.14 -0.80
CA LEU A 150 9.81 -16.73 0.47
C LEU A 150 10.76 -15.78 1.19
N ARG A 151 10.20 -14.74 1.81
CA ARG A 151 10.97 -13.75 2.56
C ARG A 151 10.46 -13.66 3.98
N PRO A 152 11.35 -13.43 4.95
CA PRO A 152 10.95 -13.05 6.28
C PRO A 152 9.86 -11.96 6.30
N CYS A 153 8.62 -12.30 6.70
CA CYS A 153 7.51 -11.35 6.69
C CYS A 153 6.59 -11.43 7.91
N LEU A 154 6.16 -10.27 8.40
CA LEU A 154 5.11 -10.14 9.43
C LEU A 154 3.77 -10.76 8.99
N TYR A 155 3.47 -10.72 7.70
CA TYR A 155 2.16 -11.11 7.14
C TYR A 155 2.16 -12.50 6.50
N GLY A 156 3.14 -13.33 6.90
CA GLY A 156 3.43 -14.63 6.30
C GLY A 156 4.45 -14.53 5.18
N ASP A 157 5.41 -15.45 5.13
CA ASP A 157 6.59 -15.34 4.27
C ASP A 157 6.28 -15.35 2.75
N ALA A 158 5.07 -15.78 2.40
CA ALA A 158 4.53 -15.77 1.05
C ALA A 158 4.08 -14.38 0.56
N ALA A 159 3.74 -13.45 1.47
CA ALA A 159 3.08 -12.18 1.15
C ALA A 159 3.89 -11.27 0.22
N PHE A 160 5.21 -11.20 0.44
CA PHE A 160 6.14 -10.41 -0.35
C PHE A 160 7.28 -11.28 -0.89
N ALA A 161 6.99 -12.54 -1.18
CA ALA A 161 7.93 -13.45 -1.81
C ALA A 161 8.36 -12.95 -3.21
N ALA A 162 9.46 -13.47 -3.75
CA ALA A 162 9.90 -13.12 -5.11
C ALA A 162 8.89 -13.56 -6.18
N ALA A 163 8.05 -14.58 -5.91
CA ALA A 163 6.93 -14.96 -6.77
C ALA A 163 5.68 -14.04 -6.64
N SER A 164 5.71 -13.01 -5.79
CA SER A 164 4.54 -12.17 -5.52
C SER A 164 4.31 -11.13 -6.63
N PRO A 165 3.05 -10.65 -6.79
CA PRO A 165 2.75 -9.46 -7.59
C PRO A 165 3.57 -8.23 -7.16
N TRP A 166 3.93 -8.13 -5.88
CA TRP A 166 4.70 -7.01 -5.32
C TRP A 166 6.13 -6.96 -5.85
N GLU A 167 6.79 -8.12 -5.99
CA GLU A 167 8.06 -8.24 -6.69
C GLU A 167 7.90 -7.84 -8.16
N ARG A 168 6.85 -8.31 -8.84
CA ARG A 168 6.61 -8.00 -10.26
C ARG A 168 6.35 -6.53 -10.50
N PHE A 169 5.64 -5.85 -9.60
CA PHE A 169 5.47 -4.40 -9.68
C PHE A 169 6.82 -3.70 -9.74
N TYR A 170 7.75 -4.05 -8.84
CA TYR A 170 9.12 -3.55 -8.86
C TYR A 170 9.86 -3.93 -10.15
N LEU A 171 9.89 -5.22 -10.49
CA LEU A 171 10.66 -5.72 -11.62
C LEU A 171 10.22 -5.11 -12.96
N TRP A 172 8.91 -4.97 -13.15
CA TRP A 172 8.31 -4.40 -14.37
C TRP A 172 8.22 -2.88 -14.34
N ASN A 173 8.75 -2.24 -13.29
CA ASN A 173 8.73 -0.80 -13.12
C ASN A 173 7.31 -0.22 -13.28
N ALA A 174 6.33 -0.80 -12.60
CA ALA A 174 4.94 -0.36 -12.63
C ALA A 174 4.80 1.12 -12.27
N HIS A 175 3.74 1.78 -12.77
CA HIS A 175 3.31 3.07 -12.26
C HIS A 175 2.43 2.86 -11.03
N TYR A 176 2.80 3.47 -9.90
CA TYR A 176 2.15 3.26 -8.61
C TYR A 176 1.45 4.52 -8.15
N CYS A 177 0.14 4.43 -7.94
CA CYS A 177 -0.72 5.58 -7.74
C CYS A 177 -1.43 5.58 -6.37
N PHE A 178 -1.63 6.79 -5.84
CA PHE A 178 -2.42 7.02 -4.63
C PHE A 178 -3.54 8.03 -4.94
N LEU A 179 -4.77 7.54 -5.06
CA LEU A 179 -5.95 8.32 -5.42
C LEU A 179 -6.76 8.70 -4.17
N GLY A 180 -6.63 9.95 -3.74
CA GLY A 180 -7.35 10.44 -2.56
C GLY A 180 -6.86 9.86 -1.23
N VAL A 181 -5.72 9.20 -1.27
CA VAL A 181 -4.95 8.69 -0.14
C VAL A 181 -3.49 9.10 -0.33
N ASP A 182 -2.67 8.93 0.70
CA ASP A 182 -1.24 9.21 0.66
C ASP A 182 -0.42 7.93 0.93
N PHE A 183 0.88 8.11 1.10
CA PHE A 183 1.83 7.02 1.33
C PHE A 183 1.60 6.27 2.65
N THR A 184 0.72 6.73 3.55
CA THR A 184 0.30 5.93 4.72
C THR A 184 -0.20 4.54 4.30
N TYR A 185 -0.80 4.45 3.12
CA TYR A 185 -1.35 3.20 2.57
C TYR A 185 -0.37 2.49 1.62
N ASN A 186 0.92 2.86 1.62
CA ASN A 186 1.89 2.32 0.68
C ASN A 186 2.31 0.88 1.02
N THR A 187 1.60 -0.10 0.47
CA THR A 187 1.96 -1.53 0.63
C THR A 187 3.36 -1.88 0.11
N MET A 188 3.90 -1.15 -0.87
CA MET A 188 5.30 -1.35 -1.30
C MET A 188 6.32 -1.01 -0.19
N GLY A 189 5.93 -0.25 0.83
CA GLY A 189 6.74 -0.06 2.03
C GLY A 189 7.02 -1.39 2.75
N HIS A 190 6.00 -2.24 2.90
CA HIS A 190 6.16 -3.58 3.49
C HIS A 190 6.99 -4.53 2.62
N TYR A 191 6.84 -4.43 1.29
CA TYR A 191 7.75 -5.12 0.36
C TYR A 191 9.21 -4.72 0.62
N CYS A 192 9.49 -3.42 0.72
CA CYS A 192 10.84 -2.92 1.00
C CYS A 192 11.36 -3.40 2.36
N GLN A 193 10.52 -3.47 3.39
CA GLN A 193 10.88 -4.03 4.69
C GLN A 193 11.36 -5.49 4.58
N CYS A 194 10.66 -6.32 3.80
CA CYS A 194 11.02 -7.72 3.59
C CYS A 194 12.32 -7.86 2.79
N VAL A 195 12.47 -7.08 1.71
CA VAL A 195 13.71 -7.06 0.90
C VAL A 195 14.91 -6.57 1.72
N LEU A 196 14.70 -5.58 2.57
CA LEU A 196 15.74 -5.04 3.44
C LEU A 196 16.23 -6.09 4.45
N LEU A 197 15.31 -6.85 5.06
CA LEU A 197 15.64 -7.94 5.97
C LEU A 197 16.39 -9.08 5.27
N GLU A 198 15.90 -9.51 4.11
CA GLU A 198 16.58 -10.52 3.29
C GLU A 198 18.02 -10.08 2.99
N TRP A 199 18.21 -8.84 2.54
CA TRP A 199 19.53 -8.28 2.30
C TRP A 199 20.40 -8.25 3.55
N ALA A 200 19.87 -7.80 4.69
CA ALA A 200 20.63 -7.72 5.95
C ALA A 200 21.07 -9.10 6.46
N LEU A 201 20.18 -10.11 6.38
CA LEU A 201 20.51 -11.49 6.72
C LEU A 201 21.58 -12.07 5.78
N GLN A 202 21.58 -11.70 4.50
CA GLN A 202 22.64 -12.09 3.57
C GLN A 202 23.99 -11.46 3.93
N GLN A 203 24.01 -10.24 4.51
CA GLN A 203 25.24 -9.61 5.00
C GLN A 203 25.76 -10.24 6.30
N ALA A 204 24.87 -10.85 7.09
CA ALA A 204 25.22 -11.40 8.40
C ALA A 204 26.26 -12.54 8.30
N PRO A 205 27.15 -12.66 9.30
CA PRO A 205 28.03 -13.83 9.43
C PRO A 205 27.22 -15.13 9.38
N LEU A 206 27.72 -16.12 8.63
CA LEU A 206 26.98 -17.35 8.35
C LEU A 206 26.53 -18.07 9.62
N GLU A 207 27.40 -18.07 10.64
CA GLU A 207 27.17 -18.68 11.95
C GLU A 207 26.11 -17.94 12.80
N LYS A 208 25.82 -16.69 12.49
CA LYS A 208 24.84 -15.85 13.22
C LYS A 208 23.49 -15.74 12.51
N ARG A 209 23.44 -16.00 11.21
CA ARG A 209 22.26 -15.74 10.37
C ARG A 209 20.98 -16.34 10.93
N ALA A 210 21.00 -17.63 11.31
CA ALA A 210 19.82 -18.31 11.85
C ALA A 210 19.36 -17.70 13.19
N ALA A 211 20.30 -17.32 14.06
CA ALA A 211 19.99 -16.69 15.34
C ALA A 211 19.43 -15.27 15.18
N LEU A 212 19.90 -14.52 14.17
CA LEU A 212 19.36 -13.20 13.83
C LEU A 212 17.98 -13.30 13.21
N GLU A 213 17.77 -14.25 12.30
CA GLU A 213 16.47 -14.47 11.67
C GLU A 213 15.39 -14.88 12.68
N ALA A 214 15.75 -15.74 13.65
CA ALA A 214 14.84 -16.17 14.72
C ALA A 214 14.37 -15.03 15.64
N GLN A 215 15.05 -13.88 15.65
CA GLN A 215 14.64 -12.70 16.42
C GLN A 215 13.60 -11.85 15.70
N ILE A 216 13.48 -11.97 14.37
CA ILE A 216 12.57 -11.14 13.56
C ILE A 216 11.13 -11.52 13.90
N SER A 217 10.29 -10.51 14.16
CA SER A 217 8.87 -10.71 14.43
C SER A 217 8.15 -11.37 13.26
N ARG A 218 7.18 -12.24 13.57
CA ARG A 218 6.39 -13.03 12.61
C ARG A 218 4.88 -12.80 12.79
N TRP A 219 4.10 -13.62 12.10
CA TRP A 219 2.64 -13.63 12.13
C TRP A 219 2.04 -13.65 13.54
N ASP A 220 2.63 -14.42 14.44
CA ASP A 220 2.23 -14.51 15.85
C ASP A 220 2.29 -13.16 16.57
N THR A 221 3.33 -12.37 16.30
CA THR A 221 3.52 -11.03 16.86
C THR A 221 2.43 -10.08 16.34
N VAL A 222 2.10 -10.17 15.04
CA VAL A 222 1.01 -9.39 14.43
C VAL A 222 -0.33 -9.75 15.06
N VAL A 223 -0.64 -11.04 15.20
CA VAL A 223 -1.89 -11.50 15.84
C VAL A 223 -1.98 -11.01 17.28
N ALA A 224 -0.88 -11.08 18.04
CA ALA A 224 -0.82 -10.56 19.40
C ALA A 224 -1.12 -9.05 19.44
N TYR A 225 -0.54 -8.26 18.53
CA TYR A 225 -0.80 -6.83 18.44
C TYR A 225 -2.27 -6.50 18.18
N TYR A 226 -2.92 -7.21 17.25
CA TYR A 226 -4.34 -6.98 16.98
C TYR A 226 -5.25 -7.40 18.14
N ARG A 227 -4.93 -8.51 18.82
CA ARG A 227 -5.65 -8.94 20.03
C ARG A 227 -5.55 -7.90 21.14
N GLU A 228 -4.36 -7.37 21.39
CA GLU A 228 -4.13 -6.31 22.39
C GLU A 228 -4.88 -5.02 22.05
N ARG A 229 -4.88 -4.64 20.77
CA ARG A 229 -5.63 -3.47 20.31
C ARG A 229 -7.15 -3.63 20.48
N GLN A 230 -7.66 -4.85 20.32
CA GLN A 230 -9.09 -5.16 20.48
C GLN A 230 -9.51 -5.28 21.94
N SER A 231 -8.66 -5.83 22.82
CA SER A 231 -8.94 -5.91 24.25
C SER A 231 -8.98 -4.53 24.89
N GLY A 232 -8.22 -3.56 24.36
CA GLY A 232 -8.12 -2.22 24.91
C GLY A 232 -7.39 -2.20 26.26
N SER A 233 -6.65 -3.25 26.61
CA SER A 233 -5.91 -3.35 27.87
C SER A 233 -4.74 -2.38 27.98
N GLY A 234 -4.31 -1.78 26.86
CA GLY A 234 -3.25 -0.78 26.82
C GLY A 234 -1.84 -1.36 26.93
N GLY A 235 -1.70 -2.68 26.79
CA GLY A 235 -0.43 -3.37 26.64
C GLY A 235 0.26 -3.00 25.34
N THR A 236 1.58 -3.16 25.32
CA THR A 236 2.42 -2.89 24.15
C THR A 236 3.02 -4.19 23.64
N VAL A 237 2.82 -4.46 22.35
CA VAL A 237 3.48 -5.56 21.64
C VAL A 237 4.72 -4.99 20.98
N GLU A 238 5.89 -5.53 21.35
CA GLU A 238 7.15 -5.12 20.76
C GLU A 238 7.44 -5.88 19.47
N PHE A 239 7.96 -5.17 18.48
CA PHE A 239 8.36 -5.75 17.21
C PHE A 239 9.89 -5.68 17.05
N MET A 240 10.48 -6.72 16.46
CA MET A 240 11.81 -6.69 15.86
C MET A 240 11.64 -6.62 14.34
N TRP A 241 11.45 -5.40 13.84
CA TRP A 241 11.05 -5.17 12.45
C TRP A 241 11.57 -3.82 11.95
N PRO A 242 11.94 -3.66 10.66
CA PRO A 242 12.34 -2.37 10.08
C PRO A 242 11.14 -1.43 9.89
N GLY A 243 10.44 -1.09 10.97
CA GLY A 243 9.34 -0.13 10.96
C GLY A 243 9.85 1.27 10.63
N PHE A 244 9.24 1.94 9.65
CA PHE A 244 9.48 3.35 9.35
C PHE A 244 8.17 4.04 8.94
N GLY A 245 8.11 5.36 9.06
CA GLY A 245 6.94 6.15 8.69
C GLY A 245 6.71 6.17 7.18
N PHE A 246 5.72 5.43 6.68
CA PHE A 246 5.47 5.36 5.24
C PHE A 246 5.06 6.72 4.64
N LYS A 247 4.27 7.49 5.39
CA LYS A 247 3.91 8.87 5.00
C LYS A 247 5.15 9.75 4.88
N ASP A 248 6.00 9.74 5.90
CA ASP A 248 7.20 10.59 5.96
C ASP A 248 8.21 10.19 4.85
N MET A 249 8.38 8.89 4.61
CA MET A 249 9.19 8.40 3.48
C MET A 249 8.59 8.82 2.12
N GLY A 250 7.27 8.75 1.98
CA GLY A 250 6.58 9.24 0.79
C GLY A 250 6.76 10.73 0.53
N GLU A 251 6.70 11.54 1.58
CA GLU A 251 6.97 12.98 1.52
C GLU A 251 8.42 13.27 1.18
N TYR A 252 9.36 12.48 1.70
CA TYR A 252 10.76 12.54 1.33
C TYR A 252 10.97 12.23 -0.17
N LEU A 253 10.38 11.15 -0.70
CA LEU A 253 10.43 10.82 -2.13
C LEU A 253 9.82 11.94 -3.00
N ALA A 254 8.73 12.55 -2.55
CA ALA A 254 8.13 13.70 -3.23
C ALA A 254 9.06 14.92 -3.23
N SER A 255 9.77 15.18 -2.13
CA SER A 255 10.74 16.27 -2.04
C SER A 255 11.93 16.11 -3.00
N MET A 256 12.23 14.86 -3.41
CA MET A 256 13.25 14.53 -4.41
C MET A 256 12.74 14.68 -5.87
N GLY A 257 11.48 15.07 -6.07
CA GLY A 257 10.90 15.22 -7.41
C GLY A 257 10.48 13.90 -8.07
N LEU A 258 10.45 12.79 -7.33
CA LEU A 258 10.10 11.46 -7.85
C LEU A 258 8.59 11.22 -7.94
N VAL A 259 7.78 12.06 -7.30
CA VAL A 259 6.33 11.94 -7.25
C VAL A 259 5.68 13.00 -8.14
N ARG A 260 4.83 12.56 -9.06
CA ARG A 260 3.98 13.43 -9.88
C ARG A 260 2.60 13.56 -9.26
N PHE A 261 1.98 14.72 -9.47
CA PHE A 261 0.69 15.07 -8.87
C PHE A 261 -0.31 15.50 -9.94
N SER A 262 -1.57 15.11 -9.77
CA SER A 262 -2.72 15.66 -10.48
C SER A 262 -3.95 15.61 -9.57
N THR A 263 -5.14 15.91 -10.09
CA THR A 263 -6.40 15.97 -9.32
C THR A 263 -7.52 15.27 -10.06
N ILE A 264 -8.31 14.46 -9.34
CA ILE A 264 -9.54 13.84 -9.84
C ILE A 264 -10.70 14.30 -8.97
N GLY A 265 -11.54 15.18 -9.50
CA GLY A 265 -12.54 15.89 -8.70
C GLY A 265 -11.88 16.60 -7.52
N ASN A 266 -12.27 16.26 -6.30
CA ASN A 266 -11.69 16.84 -5.08
C ASN A 266 -10.47 16.07 -4.55
N ALA A 267 -10.10 14.95 -5.17
CA ALA A 267 -9.02 14.09 -4.70
C ALA A 267 -7.68 14.45 -5.35
N THR A 268 -6.61 14.47 -4.56
CA THR A 268 -5.24 14.44 -5.08
C THR A 268 -4.93 13.05 -5.63
N LEU A 269 -4.38 12.99 -6.84
CA LEU A 269 -3.73 11.80 -7.38
C LEU A 269 -2.21 11.99 -7.31
N ARG A 270 -1.52 11.01 -6.73
CA ARG A 270 -0.05 10.93 -6.71
C ARG A 270 0.38 9.74 -7.58
N GLY A 271 1.43 9.88 -8.36
CA GLY A 271 2.01 8.80 -9.15
C GLY A 271 3.53 8.75 -9.03
N ILE A 272 4.09 7.55 -8.89
CA ILE A 272 5.54 7.30 -8.80
C ILE A 272 5.88 5.99 -9.50
N ARG A 273 7.07 5.90 -10.10
CA ARG A 273 7.59 4.63 -10.64
C ARG A 273 8.08 3.74 -9.50
N THR A 274 7.73 2.46 -9.56
CA THR A 274 8.11 1.51 -8.51
C THR A 274 9.62 1.29 -8.40
N ARG A 275 10.40 1.38 -9.48
CA ARG A 275 11.87 1.37 -9.40
C ARG A 275 12.37 2.59 -8.61
N ASP A 276 11.96 3.79 -9.02
CA ASP A 276 12.34 5.03 -8.35
C ASP A 276 11.96 5.00 -6.85
N MET A 277 10.76 4.52 -6.52
CA MET A 277 10.31 4.38 -5.14
C MET A 277 11.15 3.38 -4.35
N VAL A 278 11.28 2.15 -4.83
CA VAL A 278 11.91 1.05 -4.08
C VAL A 278 13.41 1.27 -3.96
N ASP A 279 14.08 1.61 -5.06
CA ASP A 279 15.54 1.76 -5.09
C ASP A 279 15.98 2.93 -4.19
N THR A 280 15.29 4.07 -4.29
CA THR A 280 15.57 5.23 -3.45
C THR A 280 15.28 4.94 -1.99
N LEU A 281 14.12 4.35 -1.67
CA LEU A 281 13.75 4.01 -0.30
C LEU A 281 14.76 3.05 0.33
N LEU A 282 15.12 1.97 -0.36
CA LEU A 282 16.10 1.00 0.16
C LEU A 282 17.48 1.62 0.33
N ALA A 283 17.91 2.49 -0.60
CA ALA A 283 19.17 3.22 -0.48
C ALA A 283 19.16 4.15 0.74
N THR A 284 18.10 4.93 0.93
CA THR A 284 17.92 5.83 2.07
C THR A 284 17.92 5.09 3.40
N LEU A 285 17.17 3.98 3.51
CA LEU A 285 17.12 3.19 4.74
C LEU A 285 18.48 2.56 5.11
N LYS A 286 19.29 2.19 4.11
CA LYS A 286 20.65 1.66 4.34
C LYS A 286 21.66 2.75 4.68
N ALA A 287 21.51 3.95 4.11
CA ALA A 287 22.44 5.06 4.29
C ALA A 287 22.24 5.82 5.60
N GLU A 288 20.99 5.99 6.04
CA GLU A 288 20.62 6.76 7.25
C GLU A 288 19.73 5.93 8.20
N PRO A 289 20.09 4.68 8.57
CA PRO A 289 19.21 3.80 9.34
C PRO A 289 18.76 4.42 10.68
N GLU A 290 19.64 5.19 11.34
CA GLU A 290 19.38 5.86 12.61
C GLU A 290 18.27 6.92 12.56
N LYS A 291 17.95 7.42 11.37
CA LYS A 291 16.87 8.38 11.15
C LYS A 291 15.50 7.70 11.03
N TRP A 292 15.48 6.43 10.63
CA TRP A 292 14.25 5.76 10.22
C TRP A 292 13.82 4.62 11.13
N PHE A 293 14.76 3.99 11.83
CA PHE A 293 14.50 2.83 12.69
C PHE A 293 14.55 3.17 14.17
N ASP A 294 13.79 2.42 14.96
CA ASP A 294 13.86 2.49 16.42
C ASP A 294 15.17 1.87 16.95
N ALA A 295 15.51 2.21 18.19
CA ALA A 295 16.76 1.76 18.83
C ALA A 295 16.88 0.22 18.90
N LYS A 296 15.75 -0.49 19.03
CA LYS A 296 15.74 -1.96 19.16
C LYS A 296 16.12 -2.60 17.83
N PHE A 297 15.48 -2.18 16.73
CA PHE A 297 15.81 -2.66 15.40
C PHE A 297 17.21 -2.21 14.97
N LEU A 298 17.66 -1.00 15.34
CA LEU A 298 19.02 -0.54 15.07
C LEU A 298 20.09 -1.46 15.68
N GLY A 299 19.88 -1.94 16.91
CA GLY A 299 20.79 -2.91 17.53
C GLY A 299 20.90 -4.21 16.72
N TRP A 300 19.75 -4.75 16.30
CA TRP A 300 19.70 -5.93 15.43
C TRP A 300 20.36 -5.66 14.06
N TRP A 301 20.05 -4.51 13.46
CA TRP A 301 20.59 -4.08 12.17
C TRP A 301 22.12 -4.00 12.19
N GLN A 302 22.71 -3.42 13.24
CA GLN A 302 24.16 -3.33 13.40
C GLN A 302 24.81 -4.70 13.55
N GLU A 303 24.16 -5.63 14.28
CA GLU A 303 24.67 -6.99 14.39
C GLU A 303 24.59 -7.74 13.06
N ALA A 304 23.48 -7.60 12.32
CA ALA A 304 23.26 -8.26 11.05
C ALA A 304 24.15 -7.70 9.93
N THR A 305 24.36 -6.38 9.89
CA THR A 305 25.03 -5.74 8.76
C THR A 305 26.50 -5.47 8.97
N ARG A 306 27.03 -5.63 10.21
CA ARG A 306 28.41 -5.32 10.65
C ARG A 306 29.25 -4.82 9.49
N LEU A 307 29.14 -3.51 9.24
CA LEU A 307 29.90 -2.84 8.20
C LEU A 307 31.35 -3.30 8.35
N ARG A 308 31.88 -4.05 7.37
CA ARG A 308 33.33 -4.26 7.35
C ARG A 308 33.93 -2.86 7.36
N PRO A 309 34.81 -2.50 8.29
CA PRO A 309 35.46 -1.21 8.22
C PRO A 309 36.21 -1.14 6.88
N GLY A 310 35.73 -0.30 5.96
CA GLY A 310 36.40 0.03 4.68
C GLY A 310 36.07 -0.86 3.46
N ALA A 311 34.80 -1.15 3.17
CA ALA A 311 34.39 -1.67 1.86
C ALA A 311 33.80 -0.55 0.98
#